data_AF-A0A960LZC6-F1
#
_entry.id   AF-A0A960LZC6-F1
#
_cell.length_a   1.000
_cell.length_b   1.000
_cell.length_c   1.000
_cell.angle_alpha   90.00
_cell.angle_beta   90.00
_cell.angle_gamma   90.00
#
_symmetry.space_group_name_H-M   'P 1'
#
loop_
_entity.id
_entity.type
_entity.pdbx_description
1 polymer ?
#
loop_
_entity_poly.entity_id
_entity_poly.type
_entity_poly.pdbx_seq_one_letter_code
_entity_poly.pdbx_strand_id
1 'polypeptide(L)'
;MKFRIHTILLAVMIGPLLSHAQPFAELEPPTSQSGYLARLLINEAPFPGEKGYVSEENTRATMLQILWVLHGRIHYIPDGYRQEHIASIKTSDIFDIITAGGEKGQCDGFYRDAKGNLAAVPRVEERIQYLSNIANSGGKPGKFAGLLNYGQGLAKAYLKGGIQEADRFASLHRVGSTPVTGRAYSWMTDRDCYSPGGNFVKIPNNLDGSLGRNRFFTLKDL
;
A
#
# COMPACT_ATOMS: atom_id res chain seq x y z
N MET A 1 -65.32 -43.45 -23.89
CA MET A 1 -64.27 -42.80 -23.06
C MET A 1 -63.23 -42.19 -23.98
N LYS A 2 -63.13 -40.86 -24.05
CA LYS A 2 -62.14 -40.13 -24.88
C LYS A 2 -60.98 -39.67 -24.00
N PHE A 3 -59.79 -40.24 -24.16
CA PHE A 3 -58.57 -39.75 -23.50
C PHE A 3 -58.01 -38.57 -24.30
N ARG A 4 -57.92 -37.39 -23.67
CA ARG A 4 -57.23 -36.21 -24.20
C ARG A 4 -55.81 -36.18 -23.65
N ILE A 5 -54.83 -36.47 -24.50
CA ILE A 5 -53.40 -36.29 -24.22
C ILE A 5 -53.11 -34.78 -24.31
N HIS A 6 -52.75 -34.16 -23.18
CA HIS A 6 -52.23 -32.79 -23.15
C HIS A 6 -50.71 -32.86 -23.28
N THR A 7 -50.19 -32.53 -24.46
CA THR A 7 -48.77 -32.30 -24.68
C THR A 7 -48.41 -30.93 -24.09
N ILE A 8 -47.77 -30.92 -22.93
CA ILE A 8 -47.16 -29.71 -22.36
C ILE A 8 -45.82 -29.50 -23.06
N LEU A 9 -45.74 -28.46 -23.90
CA LEU A 9 -44.50 -28.01 -24.51
C LEU A 9 -43.73 -27.18 -23.47
N LEU A 10 -42.72 -27.77 -22.84
CA LEU A 10 -41.81 -27.06 -21.93
C LEU A 10 -40.76 -26.32 -22.79
N ALA A 11 -41.00 -25.03 -23.06
CA ALA A 11 -40.02 -24.18 -23.71
C ALA A 11 -38.89 -23.85 -22.72
N VAL A 12 -37.79 -24.60 -22.80
CA VAL A 12 -36.55 -24.28 -22.07
C VAL A 12 -35.90 -23.06 -22.74
N MET A 13 -36.15 -21.89 -22.17
CA MET A 13 -35.46 -20.65 -22.50
C MET A 13 -34.00 -20.76 -22.02
N ILE A 14 -33.12 -21.27 -22.89
CA ILE A 14 -31.66 -21.21 -22.69
C ILE A 14 -31.24 -19.76 -22.95
N GLY A 15 -31.37 -18.90 -21.95
CA GLY A 15 -30.76 -17.58 -21.98
C GLY A 15 -29.24 -17.72 -21.97
N PRO A 16 -28.48 -16.96 -22.77
CA PRO A 16 -27.02 -17.00 -22.70
C PRO A 16 -26.60 -16.51 -21.31
N LEU A 17 -26.01 -17.40 -20.52
CA LEU A 17 -25.22 -17.03 -19.35
C LEU A 17 -24.05 -16.20 -19.87
N LEU A 18 -24.15 -14.87 -19.76
CA LEU A 18 -23.03 -13.95 -19.94
C LEU A 18 -22.01 -14.25 -18.85
N SER A 19 -21.12 -15.21 -19.11
CA SER A 19 -19.98 -15.53 -18.27
C SER A 19 -19.00 -14.35 -18.36
N HIS A 20 -19.18 -13.35 -17.51
CA HIS A 20 -18.15 -12.34 -17.30
C HIS A 20 -16.93 -13.06 -16.71
N ALA A 21 -15.83 -13.08 -17.46
CA ALA A 21 -14.58 -13.60 -16.93
C ALA A 21 -14.25 -12.83 -15.64
N GLN A 22 -13.98 -13.56 -14.56
CA GLN A 22 -13.60 -12.95 -13.30
C GLN A 22 -12.31 -12.13 -13.51
N PRO A 23 -12.21 -10.92 -12.94
CA PRO A 23 -10.99 -10.12 -13.04
C PRO A 23 -9.81 -10.89 -12.43
N PHE A 24 -8.63 -10.75 -13.04
CA PHE A 24 -7.37 -11.29 -12.52
C PHE A 24 -6.91 -10.59 -11.25
N ALA A 25 -7.28 -9.32 -11.07
CA ALA A 25 -7.06 -8.56 -9.86
C ALA A 25 -8.22 -7.59 -9.61
N GLU A 26 -8.68 -7.56 -8.37
CA GLU A 26 -9.73 -6.66 -7.90
C GLU A 26 -9.33 -6.15 -6.52
N LEU A 27 -9.35 -4.82 -6.36
CA LEU A 27 -9.15 -4.17 -5.06
C LEU A 27 -10.49 -3.98 -4.39
N GLU A 28 -10.52 -4.11 -3.06
CA GLU A 28 -11.69 -3.72 -2.29
C GLU A 28 -12.04 -2.24 -2.50
N PRO A 29 -13.29 -1.82 -2.25
CA PRO A 29 -13.70 -0.43 -2.41
C PRO A 29 -12.78 0.54 -1.64
N PRO A 30 -12.56 1.77 -2.15
CA PRO A 30 -11.70 2.76 -1.49
C PRO A 30 -12.22 3.17 -0.10
N THR A 31 -13.52 2.98 0.14
CA THR A 31 -14.19 3.26 1.42
C THR A 31 -13.95 2.16 2.47
N SER A 32 -13.44 1.00 2.07
CA SER A 32 -13.01 -0.04 3.01
C SER A 32 -11.60 0.27 3.53
N GLN A 33 -11.34 -0.07 4.79
CA GLN A 33 -10.02 0.09 5.41
C GLN A 33 -8.92 -0.64 4.61
N SER A 34 -9.19 -1.87 4.18
CA SER A 34 -8.21 -2.68 3.45
C SER A 34 -7.98 -2.16 2.03
N GLY A 35 -9.05 -1.76 1.33
CA GLY A 35 -8.96 -1.17 -0.01
C GLY A 35 -8.28 0.20 0.01
N TYR A 36 -8.46 0.99 1.06
CA TYR A 36 -7.76 2.26 1.27
C TYR A 36 -6.26 2.06 1.49
N LEU A 37 -5.89 1.19 2.43
CA LEU A 37 -4.49 0.90 2.71
C LEU A 37 -3.79 0.29 1.48
N ALA A 38 -4.46 -0.62 0.76
CA ALA A 38 -3.91 -1.19 -0.48
C ALA A 38 -3.60 -0.12 -1.52
N ARG A 39 -4.48 0.88 -1.68
CA ARG A 39 -4.25 2.01 -2.59
C ARG A 39 -3.03 2.82 -2.22
N LEU A 40 -2.79 3.09 -0.93
CA LEU A 40 -1.56 3.76 -0.49
C LEU A 40 -0.32 2.95 -0.90
N LEU A 41 -0.28 1.67 -0.54
CA LEU A 41 0.88 0.82 -0.83
C LEU A 41 1.15 0.71 -2.34
N ILE A 42 0.08 0.55 -3.14
CA ILE A 42 0.17 0.52 -4.60
C ILE A 42 0.58 1.87 -5.16
N ASN A 43 0.05 2.98 -4.64
CA ASN A 43 0.38 4.34 -5.08
C ASN A 43 1.86 4.66 -4.90
N GLU A 44 2.43 4.26 -3.76
CA GLU A 44 3.80 4.60 -3.39
C GLU A 44 4.86 3.67 -4.00
N ALA A 45 4.47 2.60 -4.69
CA ALA A 45 5.38 1.63 -5.28
C ALA A 45 5.30 1.64 -6.82
N PRO A 46 6.45 1.54 -7.53
CA PRO A 46 6.47 1.60 -8.99
C PRO A 46 6.06 0.26 -9.62
N PHE A 47 5.31 0.33 -10.72
CA PHE A 47 4.87 -0.81 -11.53
C PHE A 47 5.68 -0.92 -12.83
N PRO A 48 5.64 -2.07 -13.54
CA PRO A 48 6.39 -2.25 -14.78
C PRO A 48 6.15 -1.10 -15.78
N GLY A 49 7.22 -0.52 -16.30
CA GLY A 49 7.17 0.63 -17.22
C GLY A 49 7.17 2.00 -16.53
N GLU A 50 6.96 2.07 -15.21
CA GLU A 50 7.05 3.32 -14.46
C GLU A 50 8.49 3.63 -14.03
N LYS A 51 8.79 4.93 -13.86
CA LYS A 51 10.12 5.37 -13.42
C LYS A 51 10.41 4.91 -12.00
N GLY A 52 11.40 4.02 -11.86
CA GLY A 52 11.82 3.46 -10.58
C GLY A 52 11.49 1.98 -10.43
N TYR A 53 10.76 1.39 -11.38
CA TYR A 53 10.55 -0.05 -11.40
C TYR A 53 11.86 -0.79 -11.66
N VAL A 54 12.15 -1.78 -10.82
CA VAL A 54 13.32 -2.67 -10.93
C VAL A 54 12.87 -4.10 -11.16
N SER A 55 12.01 -4.62 -10.28
CA SER A 55 11.46 -5.98 -10.34
C SER A 55 10.17 -6.05 -9.53
N GLU A 56 9.38 -7.13 -9.71
CA GLU A 56 8.21 -7.38 -8.86
C GLU A 56 8.60 -7.51 -7.39
N GLU A 57 9.72 -8.18 -7.11
CA GLU A 57 10.25 -8.31 -5.74
C GLU A 57 10.58 -6.96 -5.13
N ASN A 58 11.21 -6.05 -5.89
CA ASN A 58 11.52 -4.71 -5.41
C ASN A 58 10.25 -3.91 -5.11
N THR A 59 9.24 -3.96 -5.98
CA THR A 59 7.94 -3.32 -5.76
C THR A 59 7.24 -3.86 -4.51
N ARG A 60 7.22 -5.19 -4.32
CA ARG A 60 6.66 -5.84 -3.13
C ARG A 60 7.41 -5.43 -1.87
N ALA A 61 8.74 -5.34 -1.94
CA ALA A 61 9.58 -4.87 -0.85
C ALA A 61 9.31 -3.39 -0.52
N THR A 62 9.11 -2.52 -1.51
CA THR A 62 8.71 -1.12 -1.29
C THR A 62 7.39 -1.03 -0.52
N MET A 63 6.36 -1.76 -0.97
CA MET A 63 5.05 -1.80 -0.29
C MET A 63 5.20 -2.26 1.16
N LEU A 64 5.93 -3.34 1.40
CA LEU A 64 6.17 -3.87 2.75
C LEU A 64 6.94 -2.87 3.63
N GLN A 65 7.97 -2.21 3.12
CA GLN A 65 8.74 -1.27 3.93
C GLN A 65 7.99 0.02 4.27
N ILE A 66 7.12 0.50 3.38
CA ILE A 66 6.23 1.62 3.69
C ILE A 66 5.27 1.24 4.83
N LEU A 67 4.71 0.03 4.77
CA LEU A 67 3.86 -0.47 5.85
C LEU A 67 4.64 -0.61 7.18
N TRP A 68 5.89 -1.07 7.13
CA TRP A 68 6.77 -1.12 8.31
C TRP A 68 7.05 0.26 8.89
N VAL A 69 7.25 1.30 8.07
CA VAL A 69 7.40 2.68 8.57
C VAL A 69 6.16 3.12 9.32
N LEU A 70 4.98 2.93 8.73
CA LEU A 70 3.71 3.32 9.34
C LEU A 70 3.45 2.55 10.65
N HIS A 71 3.72 1.24 10.65
CA HIS A 71 3.60 0.40 11.85
C HIS A 71 4.62 0.77 12.93
N GLY A 72 5.87 1.08 12.55
CA GLY A 72 6.91 1.57 13.44
C GLY A 72 6.51 2.85 14.17
N ARG A 73 5.87 3.78 13.45
CA ARG A 73 5.32 5.02 14.00
C ARG A 73 4.19 4.82 15.02
N ILE A 74 3.65 3.61 15.17
CA ILE A 74 2.64 3.27 16.18
C ILE A 74 3.24 2.47 17.32
N HIS A 75 3.99 1.42 16.99
CA HIS A 75 4.32 0.36 17.95
C HIS A 75 5.77 0.39 18.44
N TYR A 76 6.67 1.07 17.74
CA TYR A 76 8.10 1.05 18.02
C TYR A 76 8.63 2.48 18.13
N ILE A 77 8.20 3.21 19.14
CA ILE A 77 8.73 4.54 19.42
C ILE A 77 10.11 4.39 20.08
N PRO A 78 11.21 4.89 19.49
CA PRO A 78 12.52 4.76 20.11
C PRO A 78 12.64 5.55 21.42
N ASP A 79 13.54 5.10 22.29
CA ASP A 79 13.89 5.84 23.50
C ASP A 79 14.32 7.28 23.16
N GLY A 80 13.93 8.23 24.01
CA GLY A 80 14.17 9.66 23.78
C GLY A 80 13.18 10.33 22.82
N TYR A 81 12.36 9.57 22.08
CA TYR A 81 11.33 10.10 21.19
C TYR A 81 9.92 9.96 21.76
N ARG A 82 9.03 10.86 21.34
CA ARG A 82 7.57 10.70 21.46
C ARG A 82 6.99 10.37 20.10
N GLN A 83 5.84 9.70 20.08
CA GLN A 83 5.13 9.38 18.84
C GLN A 83 4.89 10.62 17.96
N GLU A 84 4.55 11.75 18.58
CA GLU A 84 4.31 13.01 17.88
C GLU A 84 5.55 13.55 17.15
N HIS A 85 6.76 13.20 17.60
CA HIS A 85 8.00 13.60 16.91
C HIS A 85 8.17 12.89 15.57
N ILE A 86 7.56 11.71 15.41
CA ILE A 86 7.79 10.83 14.26
C ILE A 86 6.54 10.65 13.39
N ALA A 87 5.34 10.84 13.96
CA ALA A 87 4.04 10.69 13.31
C ALA A 87 3.22 11.98 13.29
N SER A 88 3.72 13.08 13.88
CA SER A 88 3.01 14.36 14.08
C SER A 88 1.78 14.32 14.98
N ILE A 89 1.27 13.13 15.30
CA ILE A 89 0.10 12.91 16.15
C ILE A 89 0.35 11.75 17.11
N LYS A 90 -0.50 11.62 18.13
CA LYS A 90 -0.56 10.46 19.01
C LYS A 90 -1.79 9.62 18.67
N THR A 91 -1.59 8.37 18.27
CA THR A 91 -2.69 7.46 17.86
C THR A 91 -2.26 5.99 17.93
N SER A 92 -3.23 5.10 18.02
CA SER A 92 -3.05 3.66 17.79
C SER A 92 -3.61 3.19 16.45
N ASP A 93 -4.21 4.10 15.67
CA ASP A 93 -4.79 3.81 14.36
C ASP A 93 -3.85 4.26 13.22
N ILE A 94 -3.51 3.34 12.34
CA ILE A 94 -2.70 3.62 11.15
C ILE A 94 -3.35 4.66 10.23
N PHE A 95 -4.68 4.69 10.16
CA PHE A 95 -5.39 5.62 9.27
C PHE A 95 -5.26 7.06 9.75
N ASP A 96 -5.15 7.28 11.06
CA ASP A 96 -4.87 8.61 11.59
C ASP A 96 -3.47 9.08 11.18
N ILE A 97 -2.47 8.20 11.19
CA ILE A 97 -1.11 8.54 10.72
C ILE A 97 -1.12 8.88 9.23
N ILE A 98 -1.77 8.04 8.41
CA ILE A 98 -1.83 8.24 6.96
C ILE A 98 -2.47 9.58 6.62
N THR A 99 -3.57 9.92 7.32
CA THR A 99 -4.40 11.10 7.02
C THR A 99 -3.98 12.37 7.76
N ALA A 100 -3.01 12.29 8.68
CA ALA A 100 -2.52 13.43 9.44
C ALA A 100 -1.99 14.53 8.51
N GLY A 101 -2.53 15.74 8.63
CA GLY A 101 -2.19 16.89 7.79
C GLY A 101 -3.04 17.07 6.53
N GLY A 102 -4.07 16.23 6.32
CA GLY A 102 -5.03 16.38 5.22
C GLY A 102 -4.45 15.99 3.85
N GLU A 103 -4.98 16.56 2.77
CA GLU A 103 -4.65 16.15 1.39
C GLU A 103 -3.15 16.22 1.05
N LYS A 104 -2.39 17.11 1.70
CA LYS A 104 -0.93 17.28 1.50
C LYS A 104 -0.14 16.93 2.76
N GLY A 105 -0.69 16.03 3.58
CA GLY A 105 -0.17 15.65 4.88
C GLY A 105 0.96 14.63 4.83
N GLN A 106 0.98 13.74 5.82
CA GLN A 106 1.98 12.67 5.97
C GLN A 106 2.07 11.75 4.75
N CYS A 107 0.94 11.45 4.12
CA CYS A 107 0.86 10.68 2.88
C CYS A 107 0.12 11.51 1.83
N ASP A 108 0.87 12.16 0.91
CA ASP A 108 0.29 13.09 -0.06
C ASP A 108 -0.80 12.42 -0.92
N GLY A 109 -1.99 13.02 -0.89
CA GLY A 109 -3.17 12.54 -1.58
C GLY A 109 -4.07 11.59 -0.79
N PHE A 110 -3.77 11.31 0.48
CA PHE A 110 -4.54 10.42 1.36
C PHE A 110 -5.02 11.19 2.60
N TYR A 111 -6.32 11.27 2.81
CA TYR A 111 -6.90 12.17 3.83
C TYR A 111 -8.26 11.66 4.35
N ARG A 112 -8.82 12.37 5.34
CA ARG A 112 -10.23 12.23 5.74
C ARG A 112 -11.06 13.34 5.10
N ASP A 113 -12.17 12.98 4.46
CA ASP A 113 -13.09 13.95 3.88
C ASP A 113 -13.83 14.78 4.96
N ALA A 114 -14.67 15.73 4.54
CA ALA A 114 -15.44 16.57 5.47
C ALA A 114 -16.42 15.79 6.36
N LYS A 115 -16.70 14.51 6.06
CA LYS A 115 -17.54 13.60 6.83
C LYS A 115 -16.71 12.64 7.70
N GLY A 116 -15.38 12.73 7.66
CA GLY A 116 -14.45 11.87 8.40
C GLY A 116 -14.12 10.54 7.70
N ASN A 117 -14.63 10.31 6.49
CA ASN A 117 -14.37 9.08 5.75
C ASN A 117 -12.97 9.09 5.13
N LEU A 118 -12.36 7.92 5.01
CA LEU A 118 -11.12 7.76 4.28
C LEU A 118 -11.33 8.10 2.80
N ALA A 119 -10.50 9.00 2.28
CA ALA A 119 -10.56 9.48 0.91
C ALA A 119 -9.15 9.62 0.32
N ALA A 120 -9.07 9.43 -0.99
CA ALA A 120 -7.88 9.69 -1.77
C ALA A 120 -8.21 10.70 -2.88
N VAL A 121 -7.23 11.51 -3.26
CA VAL A 121 -7.39 12.51 -4.31
C VAL A 121 -7.57 11.82 -5.69
N PRO A 122 -8.24 12.47 -6.66
CA PRO A 122 -8.56 11.85 -7.96
C PRO A 122 -7.37 11.19 -8.68
N ARG A 123 -6.18 11.82 -8.64
CA ARG A 123 -4.96 11.27 -9.28
C ARG A 123 -4.55 9.89 -8.76
N VAL A 124 -4.89 9.55 -7.50
CA VAL A 124 -4.62 8.23 -6.92
C VAL A 124 -5.56 7.21 -7.57
N GLU A 125 -6.87 7.50 -7.58
CA GLU A 125 -7.87 6.59 -8.15
C GLU A 125 -7.68 6.40 -9.66
N GLU A 126 -7.31 7.46 -10.39
CA GLU A 126 -6.96 7.38 -11.82
C GLU A 126 -5.80 6.40 -12.06
N ARG A 127 -4.73 6.49 -11.26
CA ARG A 127 -3.60 5.56 -11.36
C ARG A 127 -4.03 4.13 -11.01
N ILE A 128 -4.80 3.95 -9.95
CA ILE A 128 -5.28 2.63 -9.53
C ILE A 128 -6.15 1.99 -10.62
N GLN A 129 -7.03 2.76 -11.25
CA GLN A 129 -7.85 2.29 -12.35
C GLN A 129 -7.00 1.94 -13.57
N TYR A 130 -5.99 2.76 -13.91
CA TYR A 130 -5.06 2.47 -14.99
C TYR A 130 -4.32 1.14 -14.79
N LEU A 131 -3.76 0.93 -13.59
CA LEU A 131 -3.07 -0.32 -13.25
C LEU A 131 -4.02 -1.53 -13.25
N SER A 132 -5.25 -1.35 -12.77
CA SER A 132 -6.29 -2.39 -12.76
C SER A 132 -6.73 -2.76 -14.17
N ASN A 133 -6.84 -1.79 -15.08
CA ASN A 133 -7.14 -2.05 -16.49
C ASN A 133 -6.04 -2.88 -17.14
N ILE A 134 -4.77 -2.57 -16.88
CA ILE A 134 -3.64 -3.38 -17.39
C ILE A 134 -3.66 -4.78 -16.78
N ALA A 135 -3.83 -4.89 -15.46
CA ALA A 135 -3.86 -6.16 -14.74
C ALA A 135 -4.92 -7.12 -15.28
N ASN A 136 -6.06 -6.58 -15.70
CA ASN A 136 -7.19 -7.32 -16.23
C ASN A 136 -7.24 -7.34 -17.77
N SER A 137 -6.22 -6.81 -18.44
CA SER A 137 -6.07 -6.91 -19.90
C SER A 137 -5.29 -8.18 -20.27
N GLY A 138 -5.84 -8.96 -21.19
CA GLY A 138 -5.21 -10.18 -21.71
C GLY A 138 -5.90 -11.48 -21.30
N GLY A 139 -5.32 -12.61 -21.72
CA GLY A 139 -5.91 -13.94 -21.50
C GLY A 139 -5.47 -14.68 -20.23
N LYS A 140 -4.54 -14.10 -19.44
CA LYS A 140 -4.01 -14.71 -18.21
C LYS A 140 -3.49 -13.63 -17.24
N PRO A 141 -3.45 -13.89 -15.92
CA PRO A 141 -2.90 -12.94 -14.96
C PRO A 141 -1.41 -12.67 -15.23
N GLY A 142 -1.04 -11.39 -15.25
CA GLY A 142 0.34 -10.93 -15.43
C GLY A 142 0.93 -10.28 -14.17
N LYS A 143 2.09 -9.63 -14.33
CA LYS A 143 2.82 -8.95 -13.23
C LYS A 143 1.96 -7.91 -12.50
N PHE A 144 1.18 -7.13 -13.25
CA PHE A 144 0.30 -6.10 -12.68
C PHE A 144 -0.75 -6.74 -11.76
N ALA A 145 -1.40 -7.82 -12.20
CA ALA A 145 -2.36 -8.56 -11.36
C ALA A 145 -1.67 -9.11 -10.10
N GLY A 146 -0.49 -9.70 -10.24
CA GLY A 146 0.30 -10.18 -9.11
C GLY A 146 0.65 -9.10 -8.09
N LEU A 147 1.03 -7.91 -8.54
CA LEU A 147 1.38 -6.77 -7.68
C LEU A 147 0.17 -6.13 -7.01
N LEU A 148 -0.96 -5.98 -7.72
CA LEU A 148 -2.21 -5.48 -7.12
C LEU A 148 -2.74 -6.45 -6.05
N ASN A 149 -2.75 -7.74 -6.36
CA ASN A 149 -3.18 -8.78 -5.42
C ASN A 149 -2.25 -8.85 -4.20
N TYR A 150 -0.94 -8.65 -4.39
CA TYR A 150 0.00 -8.55 -3.27
C TYR A 150 -0.32 -7.33 -2.38
N GLY A 151 -0.50 -6.13 -2.95
CA GLY A 151 -0.83 -4.94 -2.17
C GLY A 151 -2.13 -5.09 -1.38
N GLN A 152 -3.17 -5.64 -2.01
CA GLN A 152 -4.45 -5.94 -1.37
C GLN A 152 -4.33 -7.01 -0.28
N GLY A 153 -3.58 -8.07 -0.54
CA GLY A 153 -3.31 -9.16 0.40
C GLY A 153 -2.54 -8.67 1.63
N LEU A 154 -1.51 -7.85 1.42
CA LEU A 154 -0.71 -7.24 2.47
C LEU A 154 -1.55 -6.33 3.37
N ALA A 155 -2.39 -5.47 2.78
CA ALA A 155 -3.32 -4.63 3.55
C ALA A 155 -4.30 -5.46 4.40
N LYS A 156 -4.86 -6.54 3.84
CA LYS A 156 -5.76 -7.45 4.57
C LYS A 156 -5.05 -8.17 5.71
N ALA A 157 -3.86 -8.70 5.46
CA ALA A 157 -3.06 -9.40 6.46
C ALA A 157 -2.73 -8.49 7.63
N TYR A 158 -2.30 -7.26 7.33
CA TYR A 158 -2.02 -6.24 8.33
C TYR A 158 -3.21 -5.93 9.23
N LEU A 159 -4.37 -5.66 8.63
CA LEU A 159 -5.58 -5.33 9.41
C LEU A 159 -6.11 -6.52 10.21
N LYS A 160 -5.80 -7.75 9.80
CA LYS A 160 -6.19 -8.97 10.51
C LYS A 160 -5.29 -9.27 11.72
N GLY A 161 -3.99 -8.98 11.64
CA GLY A 161 -3.04 -9.44 12.67
C GLY A 161 -1.67 -8.77 12.69
N GLY A 162 -1.49 -7.62 12.03
CA GLY A 162 -0.21 -6.92 11.93
C GLY A 162 0.71 -7.46 10.83
N ILE A 163 2.00 -7.09 10.89
CA ILE A 163 3.02 -7.49 9.90
C ILE A 163 3.76 -8.72 10.43
N GLN A 164 3.85 -9.79 9.63
CA GLN A 164 4.60 -11.00 10.01
C GLN A 164 5.99 -11.05 9.37
N GLU A 165 6.13 -10.44 8.20
CA GLU A 165 7.37 -10.38 7.44
C GLU A 165 8.39 -9.49 8.13
N ALA A 166 9.66 -9.90 8.17
CA ALA A 166 10.70 -9.16 8.88
C ALA A 166 10.85 -7.70 8.38
N ASP A 167 11.05 -6.79 9.32
CA ASP A 167 11.49 -5.42 9.02
C ASP A 167 12.96 -5.45 8.60
N ARG A 168 13.24 -4.95 7.39
CA ARG A 168 14.57 -4.94 6.78
C ARG A 168 15.57 -4.13 7.59
N PHE A 169 15.11 -3.10 8.30
CA PHE A 169 15.96 -2.15 8.99
C PHE A 169 15.98 -2.38 10.51
N ALA A 170 15.25 -3.37 11.05
CA ALA A 170 15.15 -3.58 12.50
C ALA A 170 16.50 -3.71 13.22
N SER A 171 17.50 -4.31 12.57
CA SER A 171 18.85 -4.49 13.13
C SER A 171 19.83 -3.37 12.76
N LEU A 172 19.36 -2.25 12.20
CA LEU A 172 20.22 -1.14 11.77
C LEU A 172 20.59 -0.24 12.96
N HIS A 173 21.73 -0.45 13.60
CA HIS A 173 22.13 0.36 14.77
C HIS A 173 23.16 1.46 14.46
N ARG A 174 23.71 1.50 13.24
CA ARG A 174 24.64 2.55 12.81
C ARG A 174 24.47 2.87 11.33
N VAL A 175 24.61 4.15 10.98
CA VAL A 175 24.78 4.63 9.61
C VAL A 175 26.06 5.46 9.55
N GLY A 176 27.10 4.91 8.93
CA GLY A 176 28.45 5.49 9.01
C GLY A 176 28.93 5.57 10.45
N SER A 177 29.35 6.76 10.89
CA SER A 177 29.73 7.01 12.28
C SER A 177 28.53 7.23 13.22
N THR A 178 27.33 7.48 12.69
CA THR A 178 26.16 7.91 13.47
C THR A 178 25.43 6.71 14.08
N PRO A 179 25.30 6.62 15.42
CA PRO A 179 24.38 5.70 16.08
C PRO A 179 22.93 6.00 15.70
N VAL A 180 22.15 4.97 15.43
CA VAL A 180 20.74 5.09 15.03
C VAL A 180 19.89 4.06 15.76
N THR A 181 18.61 4.35 15.87
CA THR A 181 17.63 3.61 16.69
C THR A 181 17.21 2.26 16.14
N GLY A 182 17.58 1.91 14.90
CA GLY A 182 16.96 0.81 14.17
C GLY A 182 15.69 1.23 13.44
N ARG A 183 15.26 0.41 12.47
CA ARG A 183 14.05 0.59 11.65
C ARG A 183 14.08 1.85 10.78
N ALA A 184 13.15 1.94 9.84
CA ALA A 184 12.85 3.19 9.14
C ALA A 184 11.61 3.86 9.76
N TYR A 185 11.66 5.18 9.89
CA TYR A 185 10.57 6.00 10.42
C TYR A 185 10.08 7.08 9.44
N SER A 186 10.67 7.16 8.24
CA SER A 186 10.17 7.99 7.15
C SER A 186 10.57 7.40 5.81
N TRP A 187 9.78 7.67 4.79
CA TRP A 187 10.18 7.55 3.39
C TRP A 187 9.86 8.84 2.65
N MET A 188 10.56 9.09 1.55
CA MET A 188 10.26 10.16 0.59
C MET A 188 10.63 9.68 -0.81
N THR A 189 10.15 10.36 -1.85
CA THR A 189 10.71 10.13 -3.19
C THR A 189 12.23 10.30 -3.17
N ASP A 190 12.96 9.39 -3.79
CA ASP A 190 14.44 9.40 -3.83
C ASP A 190 14.93 10.53 -4.74
N ARG A 191 15.03 11.73 -4.17
CA ARG A 191 15.65 12.93 -4.72
C ARG A 191 16.52 13.55 -3.64
N ASP A 192 17.75 13.93 -3.99
CA ASP A 192 18.72 14.45 -3.03
C ASP A 192 18.28 15.75 -2.32
N CYS A 193 17.34 16.49 -2.90
CA CYS A 193 16.78 17.70 -2.30
C CYS A 193 15.74 17.43 -1.19
N TYR A 194 15.26 16.20 -1.02
CA TYR A 194 14.25 15.87 -0.02
C TYR A 194 14.87 15.33 1.26
N SER A 195 14.47 15.92 2.38
CA SER A 195 14.87 15.52 3.72
C SER A 195 13.68 15.71 4.67
N PRO A 196 13.38 14.73 5.54
CA PRO A 196 12.38 14.90 6.61
C PRO A 196 12.78 15.95 7.66
N GLY A 197 14.06 16.37 7.67
CA GLY A 197 14.61 17.29 8.66
C GLY A 197 14.89 16.63 10.02
N GLY A 198 15.18 17.45 11.04
CA GLY A 198 15.35 17.00 12.43
C GLY A 198 16.42 15.91 12.61
N ASN A 199 16.08 14.87 13.35
CA ASN A 199 16.98 13.76 13.69
C ASN A 199 16.92 12.58 12.71
N PHE A 200 16.29 12.76 11.54
CA PHE A 200 16.25 11.70 10.54
C PHE A 200 17.61 11.51 9.88
N VAL A 201 18.01 10.25 9.70
CA VAL A 201 19.25 9.85 9.05
C VAL A 201 18.93 9.04 7.82
N LYS A 202 19.46 9.48 6.67
CA LYS A 202 19.28 8.79 5.39
C LYS A 202 19.91 7.40 5.45
N ILE A 203 19.14 6.35 5.17
CA ILE A 203 19.69 5.01 5.02
C ILE A 203 20.36 4.93 3.63
N PRO A 204 21.66 4.59 3.55
CA PRO A 204 22.40 4.57 2.30
C PRO A 204 22.02 3.37 1.42
N ASN A 205 22.30 3.46 0.10
CA ASN A 205 21.94 2.42 -0.87
C ASN A 205 22.60 1.07 -0.61
N ASN A 206 23.83 1.06 -0.08
CA ASN A 206 24.53 -0.18 0.27
C ASN A 206 23.92 -0.91 1.48
N LEU A 207 22.96 -0.28 2.16
CA LEU A 207 22.13 -0.86 3.22
C LEU A 207 20.67 -0.96 2.77
N ASP A 208 20.42 -1.07 1.46
CA ASP A 208 19.08 -1.14 0.85
C ASP A 208 18.15 0.03 1.19
N GLY A 209 18.71 1.21 1.50
CA GLY A 209 17.93 2.39 1.86
C GLY A 209 17.13 3.03 0.71
N SER A 210 17.18 2.47 -0.50
CA SER A 210 16.36 2.89 -1.65
C SER A 210 15.63 1.69 -2.25
N LEU A 211 14.30 1.74 -2.26
CA LEU A 211 13.44 0.73 -2.87
C LEU A 211 12.35 1.40 -3.69
N GLY A 212 12.16 0.98 -4.94
CA GLY A 212 11.10 1.54 -5.80
C GLY A 212 11.21 3.06 -5.98
N ARG A 213 12.43 3.61 -5.95
CA ARG A 213 12.71 5.05 -5.97
C ARG A 213 12.14 5.81 -4.75
N ASN A 214 11.92 5.11 -3.63
CA ASN A 214 11.70 5.70 -2.33
C ASN A 214 12.97 5.63 -1.49
N ARG A 215 13.34 6.75 -0.88
CA ARG A 215 14.41 6.86 0.09
C ARG A 215 13.87 6.65 1.49
N PHE A 216 14.44 5.72 2.24
CA PHE A 216 14.08 5.46 3.63
C PHE A 216 15.04 6.16 4.60
N PHE A 217 14.50 6.57 5.75
CA PHE A 217 15.21 7.29 6.79
C PHE A 217 14.95 6.63 8.15
N THR A 218 16.01 6.44 8.93
CA THR A 218 15.97 6.03 10.34
C THR A 218 16.13 7.27 11.24
N LEU A 219 16.19 7.08 12.56
CA LEU A 219 16.41 8.15 13.54
C LEU A 219 17.74 7.98 14.25
N LYS A 220 18.41 9.11 14.56
CA LYS A 220 19.56 9.12 15.48
C LYS A 220 19.17 8.54 16.84
N ASP A 221 20.11 7.86 17.46
CA ASP A 221 20.01 7.52 18.87
C ASP A 221 20.29 8.77 19.73
N LEU A 222 19.50 9.02 20.79
CA LEU A 222 19.51 10.26 21.59
C LEU A 222 20.03 10.08 23.01
#